data_AF-A0A7C7RZ47-F1
#
_entry.id   AF-A0A7C7RZ47-F1
#
_cell.length_a   1.000
_cell.length_b   1.000
_cell.length_c   1.000
_cell.angle_alpha   90.00
_cell.angle_beta   90.00
_cell.angle_gamma   90.00
#
_symmetry.space_group_name_H-M   'P 1'
#
loop_
_entity.id
_entity.type
_entity.pdbx_description
1 polymer ?
#
loop_
_entity_poly.entity_id
_entity_poly.type
_entity_poly.pdbx_seq_one_letter_code
_entity_poly.pdbx_strand_id
1 'polypeptide(L)'
;MLTERQRLILALVVREYVESTQPVGSKRLADAYSLSFSPATVRNDMAVLTDAGYLQQPHTSAGRIPTEEGYRYFVSQLMGQVSLPAQVERTIAHQFYQARHDYDQWMRLAASILARQVQAASLVTSLHPTHSRLKHLELIATRGRQVLMVLVLEGGEVRQQVLALNEPVPQERLSQVANWLN
;
A
#
# COMPACT_ATOMS: atom_id res chain seq x y z
N MET A 1 -12.44 -26.53 8.22
CA MET A 1 -12.79 -25.61 7.12
C MET A 1 -14.18 -25.05 7.37
N LEU A 2 -14.41 -23.75 7.11
CA LEU A 2 -15.70 -23.11 7.35
C LEU A 2 -16.74 -23.50 6.29
N THR A 3 -17.95 -23.79 6.73
CA THR A 3 -19.10 -24.02 5.84
C THR A 3 -19.50 -22.73 5.11
N GLU A 4 -20.24 -22.84 4.01
CA GLU A 4 -20.74 -21.66 3.27
C GLU A 4 -21.54 -20.71 4.17
N ARG A 5 -22.38 -21.28 5.04
CA ARG A 5 -23.18 -20.52 5.99
C ARG A 5 -22.32 -19.80 7.03
N GLN A 6 -21.30 -20.47 7.57
CA GLN A 6 -20.36 -19.84 8.50
C GLN A 6 -19.55 -18.73 7.84
N ARG A 7 -19.13 -18.92 6.59
CA ARG A 7 -18.47 -17.87 5.78
C ARG A 7 -19.39 -16.67 5.59
N LEU A 8 -20.65 -16.89 5.23
CA LEU A 8 -21.65 -15.84 5.13
C LEU A 8 -21.84 -15.10 6.46
N ILE A 9 -22.05 -15.81 7.57
CA ILE A 9 -22.24 -15.21 8.89
C ILE A 9 -21.02 -14.39 9.30
N LEU A 10 -19.80 -14.91 9.10
CA LEU A 10 -18.57 -14.17 9.38
C LEU A 10 -18.50 -12.87 8.55
N ALA A 11 -18.79 -12.94 7.24
CA ALA A 11 -18.80 -11.75 6.38
C ALA A 11 -19.79 -10.69 6.87
N LEU A 12 -21.00 -11.10 7.27
CA LEU A 12 -22.03 -10.17 7.74
C LEU A 12 -21.69 -9.59 9.12
N VAL A 13 -21.12 -10.38 10.04
CA VAL A 13 -20.61 -9.86 11.33
C VAL A 13 -19.54 -8.80 11.10
N VAL A 14 -18.59 -9.06 10.20
CA VAL A 14 -17.51 -8.11 9.89
C VAL A 14 -18.07 -6.81 9.30
N ARG A 15 -18.98 -6.89 8.32
CA ARG A 15 -19.62 -5.70 7.72
C ARG A 15 -20.38 -4.87 8.75
N GLU A 16 -21.27 -5.52 9.51
CA GLU A 16 -22.07 -4.85 10.52
C GLU A 16 -21.21 -4.21 11.62
N TYR A 17 -20.11 -4.85 12.01
CA TYR A 17 -19.20 -4.30 13.01
C TYR A 17 -18.38 -3.12 12.47
N VAL A 18 -17.94 -3.16 11.21
CA VAL A 18 -17.25 -2.02 10.57
C VAL A 18 -18.17 -0.80 10.45
N GLU A 19 -19.45 -1.02 10.16
CA GLU A 19 -20.43 0.07 10.03
C GLU A 19 -20.87 0.62 11.40
N SER A 20 -21.13 -0.24 12.38
CA SER A 20 -21.73 0.17 13.66
C SER A 20 -20.74 0.35 14.80
N THR A 21 -19.53 -0.23 14.73
CA THR A 21 -18.57 -0.33 15.84
C THR A 21 -19.13 -0.94 17.14
N GLN A 22 -20.23 -1.70 17.03
CA GLN A 22 -20.91 -2.31 18.17
C GLN A 22 -20.94 -3.84 18.05
N PRO A 23 -20.80 -4.59 19.16
CA PRO A 23 -20.92 -6.05 19.16
C PRO A 23 -22.19 -6.54 18.44
N VAL A 24 -22.02 -7.49 17.53
CA VAL A 24 -23.08 -7.95 16.64
C VAL A 24 -23.84 -9.12 17.28
N GLY A 25 -25.14 -8.92 17.50
CA GLY A 25 -26.04 -9.97 18.00
C GLY A 25 -26.67 -10.78 16.86
N SER A 26 -26.95 -12.06 17.12
CA SER A 26 -27.53 -12.96 16.11
C SER A 26 -28.92 -12.55 15.63
N LYS A 27 -29.76 -11.98 16.53
CA LYS A 27 -31.07 -11.43 16.17
C LYS A 27 -30.94 -10.22 15.24
N ARG A 28 -30.05 -9.28 15.56
CA ARG A 28 -29.76 -8.11 14.72
C ARG A 28 -29.34 -8.54 13.31
N LEU A 29 -28.46 -9.53 13.21
CA LEU A 29 -28.01 -10.09 11.93
C LEU A 29 -29.15 -10.74 11.13
N ALA A 30 -29.96 -11.57 11.78
CA ALA A 30 -31.08 -12.24 11.13
C ALA A 30 -32.11 -11.23 10.58
N ASP A 31 -32.43 -10.21 11.38
CA ASP A 31 -33.41 -9.20 11.03
C ASP A 31 -32.88 -8.25 9.94
N ALA A 32 -31.66 -7.72 10.10
CA ALA A 32 -31.06 -6.74 9.17
C ALA A 32 -30.82 -7.29 7.75
N TYR A 33 -30.46 -8.57 7.65
CA TYR A 33 -30.12 -9.21 6.38
C TYR A 33 -31.18 -10.21 5.89
N SER A 34 -32.34 -10.29 6.56
CA SER A 34 -33.45 -11.19 6.21
C SER A 34 -32.99 -12.63 5.95
N LEU A 35 -32.17 -13.14 6.86
CA LEU A 35 -31.56 -14.46 6.70
C LEU A 35 -32.63 -15.55 6.73
N SER A 36 -32.47 -16.58 5.90
CA SER A 36 -33.34 -17.77 5.89
C SER A 36 -33.19 -18.67 7.13
N PHE A 37 -32.36 -18.27 8.10
CA PHE A 37 -32.05 -19.03 9.30
C PHE A 37 -32.51 -18.29 10.55
N SER A 38 -32.93 -19.05 11.57
CA SER A 38 -33.37 -18.48 12.84
C SER A 38 -32.22 -17.78 13.59
N PRO A 39 -32.52 -16.79 14.46
CA PRO A 39 -31.52 -16.18 15.34
C PRO A 39 -30.77 -17.19 16.24
N ALA A 40 -31.40 -18.33 16.56
CA ALA A 40 -30.76 -19.41 17.32
C ALA A 40 -29.72 -20.15 16.48
N THR A 41 -30.03 -20.43 15.20
CA THR A 41 -29.08 -21.03 14.25
C THR A 41 -27.88 -20.12 14.02
N VAL A 42 -28.12 -18.82 13.81
CA VAL A 42 -27.05 -17.82 13.65
C VAL A 42 -26.19 -17.75 14.91
N ARG A 43 -26.80 -17.77 16.11
CA ARG A 43 -26.05 -17.79 17.38
C ARG A 43 -25.14 -19.01 17.49
N ASN A 44 -25.61 -20.18 17.05
CA ASN A 44 -24.81 -21.41 17.07
C ASN A 44 -23.59 -21.31 16.15
N ASP A 45 -23.77 -20.84 14.90
CA ASP A 45 -22.63 -20.65 13.99
C ASP A 45 -21.67 -19.57 14.49
N MET A 46 -22.17 -18.49 15.10
CA MET A 46 -21.33 -17.49 15.75
C MET A 46 -20.53 -18.06 16.91
N ALA A 47 -21.06 -19.03 17.66
CA ALA A 47 -20.32 -19.75 18.70
C ALA A 47 -19.22 -20.60 18.07
N VAL A 48 -19.51 -21.37 17.02
CA VAL A 48 -18.51 -22.15 16.28
C VAL A 48 -17.39 -21.26 15.71
N LEU A 49 -17.74 -20.09 15.16
CA LEU A 49 -16.77 -19.11 14.67
C LEU A 49 -15.94 -18.49 15.81
N THR A 50 -16.50 -18.41 17.03
CA THR A 50 -15.77 -17.98 18.22
C THR A 50 -14.75 -19.02 18.65
N ASP A 51 -15.18 -20.29 18.72
CA ASP A 51 -14.31 -21.41 19.09
C ASP A 51 -13.18 -21.62 18.05
N ALA A 52 -13.46 -21.30 16.79
CA ALA A 52 -12.48 -21.31 15.70
C ALA A 52 -11.57 -20.07 15.68
N GLY A 53 -11.75 -19.10 16.57
CA GLY A 53 -10.90 -17.92 16.72
C GLY A 53 -11.17 -16.76 15.76
N TYR A 54 -12.22 -16.81 14.93
CA TYR A 54 -12.57 -15.73 13.99
C TYR A 54 -13.42 -14.63 14.63
N LEU A 55 -14.18 -14.98 15.66
CA LEU A 55 -15.00 -14.05 16.45
C LEU A 55 -14.61 -14.13 17.93
N GLN A 56 -14.94 -13.09 18.68
CA GLN A 56 -14.81 -13.11 20.13
C GLN A 56 -16.00 -12.42 20.80
N GLN A 57 -16.21 -12.76 22.08
CA GLN A 57 -17.23 -12.15 22.92
C GLN A 57 -16.54 -11.23 23.94
N PRO A 58 -16.68 -9.89 23.84
CA PRO A 58 -16.00 -8.99 24.76
C PRO A 58 -16.55 -9.08 26.20
N HIS A 59 -17.86 -9.30 26.36
CA HIS A 59 -18.52 -9.48 27.65
C HIS A 59 -19.62 -10.54 27.57
N THR A 60 -19.95 -11.19 28.69
CA THR A 60 -20.87 -12.35 28.78
C THR A 60 -22.25 -12.11 28.16
N SER A 61 -22.74 -10.87 28.14
CA SER A 61 -24.02 -10.47 27.53
C SER A 61 -23.90 -9.80 26.16
N ALA A 62 -22.69 -9.44 25.74
CA ALA A 62 -22.45 -8.76 24.46
C ALA A 62 -22.59 -9.71 23.27
N GLY A 63 -22.80 -9.13 22.08
CA GLY A 63 -22.73 -9.84 20.80
C GLY A 63 -21.33 -10.40 20.51
N ARG A 64 -20.99 -10.55 19.22
CA ARG A 64 -19.64 -10.92 18.79
C ARG A 64 -18.98 -9.79 18.04
N ILE A 65 -17.66 -9.73 18.17
CA ILE A 65 -16.81 -8.83 17.38
C ILE A 65 -15.80 -9.68 16.59
N PRO A 66 -15.38 -9.25 15.40
CA PRO A 66 -14.30 -9.91 14.68
C PRO A 66 -12.99 -9.87 15.46
N THR A 67 -12.22 -10.96 15.40
CA THR A 67 -10.81 -10.96 15.79
C THR A 67 -9.95 -10.49 14.63
N GLU A 68 -8.65 -10.30 14.86
CA GLU A 68 -7.69 -10.04 13.78
C GLU A 68 -7.74 -11.14 12.70
N GLU A 69 -7.84 -12.41 13.11
CA GLU A 69 -7.94 -13.54 12.19
C GLU A 69 -9.28 -13.54 11.44
N GLY A 70 -10.37 -13.13 12.09
CA GLY A 70 -11.66 -12.90 11.44
C GLY A 70 -11.59 -11.87 10.32
N TYR A 71 -10.91 -10.74 10.56
CA TYR A 71 -10.68 -9.73 9.53
C TYR A 71 -9.77 -10.25 8.41
N ARG A 72 -8.68 -10.94 8.74
CA ARG A 72 -7.75 -11.50 7.76
C ARG A 72 -8.43 -12.50 6.84
N TYR A 73 -9.27 -13.38 7.40
CA TYR A 73 -10.06 -14.33 6.64
C TYR A 73 -11.09 -13.62 5.74
N PHE A 74 -11.78 -12.61 6.28
CA PHE A 74 -12.73 -11.82 5.50
C PHE A 74 -12.08 -11.15 4.29
N VAL A 75 -10.94 -10.46 4.49
CA VAL A 75 -10.21 -9.77 3.43
C VAL A 75 -9.71 -10.74 2.37
N SER A 76 -9.14 -11.88 2.78
CA SER A 76 -8.48 -12.81 1.86
C SER A 76 -9.43 -13.74 1.12
N GLN A 77 -10.58 -14.08 1.70
CA GLN A 77 -11.47 -15.14 1.17
C GLN A 77 -12.89 -14.68 0.87
N LEU A 78 -13.39 -13.59 1.49
CA LEU A 78 -14.82 -13.24 1.46
C LEU A 78 -15.12 -11.88 0.81
N MET A 79 -14.17 -10.94 0.79
CA MET A 79 -14.39 -9.59 0.27
C MET A 79 -14.58 -9.56 -1.25
N GLY A 80 -13.96 -10.51 -1.97
CA GLY A 80 -13.96 -10.55 -3.44
C GLY A 80 -13.17 -9.39 -4.06
N GLN A 81 -13.34 -9.19 -5.38
CA GLN A 81 -12.78 -8.02 -6.06
C GLN A 81 -13.68 -6.81 -5.85
N VAL A 82 -13.15 -5.77 -5.22
CA VAL A 82 -13.80 -4.46 -5.12
C VAL A 82 -13.19 -3.56 -6.20
N SER A 83 -14.04 -3.04 -7.08
CA SER A 83 -13.63 -2.04 -8.08
C SER A 83 -13.96 -0.63 -7.61
N LEU A 84 -13.15 0.33 -8.03
CA LEU A 84 -13.47 1.74 -7.82
C LEU A 84 -14.60 2.16 -8.77
N PRO A 85 -15.44 3.13 -8.38
CA PRO A 85 -16.37 3.75 -9.31
C PRO A 85 -15.60 4.34 -10.50
N ALA A 86 -16.08 4.10 -11.72
CA ALA A 86 -15.38 4.52 -12.95
C ALA A 86 -15.04 6.03 -12.99
N GLN A 87 -15.86 6.87 -12.36
CA GLN A 87 -15.60 8.30 -12.25
C GLN A 87 -14.38 8.61 -11.37
N VAL A 88 -14.22 7.89 -10.26
CA VAL A 88 -13.06 8.02 -9.37
C VAL A 88 -11.80 7.59 -10.12
N GLU A 89 -11.85 6.45 -10.80
CA GLU A 89 -10.74 5.93 -11.60
C GLU A 89 -10.28 6.93 -12.68
N ARG A 90 -11.22 7.51 -13.44
CA ARG A 90 -10.91 8.55 -14.45
C ARG A 90 -10.31 9.80 -13.84
N THR A 91 -10.81 10.23 -12.69
CA THR A 91 -10.31 11.43 -11.98
C THR A 91 -8.85 11.21 -11.54
N ILE A 92 -8.57 10.04 -10.96
CA ILE A 92 -7.22 9.64 -10.56
C ILE A 92 -6.29 9.62 -11.78
N ALA A 93 -6.70 8.95 -12.86
CA ALA A 93 -5.90 8.86 -14.08
C ALA A 93 -5.57 10.24 -14.68
N HIS A 94 -6.54 11.16 -14.69
CA HIS A 94 -6.34 12.53 -15.17
C HIS A 94 -5.34 13.31 -14.30
N GLN A 95 -5.45 13.21 -12.97
CA GLN A 95 -4.53 13.87 -12.04
C GLN A 95 -3.08 13.39 -12.24
N PHE A 96 -2.87 12.08 -12.42
CA PHE A 96 -1.55 11.52 -12.68
C PHE A 96 -0.99 11.89 -14.05
N TYR A 97 -1.83 12.04 -15.07
CA TYR A 97 -1.40 12.50 -16.39
C TYR A 97 -0.79 13.91 -16.34
N GLN A 98 -1.35 14.79 -15.51
CA GLN A 98 -0.86 16.17 -15.35
C GLN A 98 0.48 16.26 -14.61
N ALA A 99 0.77 15.32 -13.70
CA ALA A 99 1.99 15.33 -12.88
C ALA A 99 3.24 14.73 -13.57
N ARG A 100 3.16 14.36 -14.86
CA ARG A 100 4.08 13.45 -15.58
C ARG A 100 5.61 13.72 -15.49
N HIS A 101 6.04 14.92 -15.11
CA HIS A 101 7.46 15.32 -15.17
C HIS A 101 8.11 15.53 -13.79
N ASP A 102 7.36 15.37 -12.69
CA ASP A 102 7.88 15.55 -11.34
C ASP A 102 7.55 14.31 -10.49
N TYR A 103 8.59 13.52 -10.21
CA TYR A 103 8.47 12.26 -9.45
C TYR A 103 8.04 12.51 -7.99
N ASP A 104 8.52 13.60 -7.38
CA ASP A 104 8.14 13.98 -6.02
C ASP A 104 6.67 14.43 -5.99
N GLN A 105 6.23 15.16 -7.01
CA GLN A 105 4.82 15.53 -7.16
C GLN A 105 3.94 14.30 -7.36
N TRP A 106 4.40 13.31 -8.14
CA TRP A 106 3.71 12.03 -8.33
C TRP A 106 3.49 11.29 -7.00
N MET A 107 4.52 11.18 -6.17
CA MET A 107 4.43 10.51 -4.88
C MET A 107 3.49 11.24 -3.91
N ARG A 108 3.59 12.57 -3.84
CA ARG A 108 2.70 13.40 -3.00
C ARG A 108 1.25 13.28 -3.46
N LEU A 109 1.01 13.28 -4.77
CA LEU A 109 -0.32 13.10 -5.34
C LEU A 109 -0.88 11.73 -4.97
N ALA A 110 -0.12 10.65 -5.15
CA ALA A 110 -0.52 9.29 -4.79
C ALA A 110 -0.93 9.18 -3.32
N ALA A 111 -0.11 9.70 -2.41
CA ALA A 111 -0.40 9.71 -0.98
C ALA A 111 -1.68 10.50 -0.67
N SER A 112 -1.85 11.67 -1.30
CA SER A 112 -3.02 12.52 -1.09
C SER A 112 -4.32 11.90 -1.59
N ILE A 113 -4.29 11.22 -2.75
CA ILE A 113 -5.44 10.52 -3.33
C ILE A 113 -5.83 9.34 -2.43
N LEU A 114 -4.85 8.53 -2.03
CA LEU A 114 -5.08 7.39 -1.14
C LEU A 114 -5.67 7.86 0.19
N ALA A 115 -5.05 8.82 0.85
CA ALA A 115 -5.52 9.35 2.14
C ALA A 115 -6.97 9.86 2.05
N ARG A 116 -7.31 10.56 0.96
CA ARG A 116 -8.67 11.04 0.71
C ARG A 116 -9.65 9.90 0.44
N GLN A 117 -9.25 8.87 -0.32
CA GLN A 117 -10.15 7.78 -0.67
C GLN A 117 -10.44 6.85 0.51
N VAL A 118 -9.43 6.59 1.36
CA VAL A 118 -9.59 5.73 2.54
C VAL A 118 -9.93 6.49 3.83
N GLN A 119 -9.94 7.83 3.80
CA GLN A 119 -10.14 8.70 4.97
C GLN A 119 -9.18 8.36 6.13
N ALA A 120 -7.93 8.05 5.80
CA ALA A 120 -6.90 7.63 6.74
C ALA A 120 -5.53 8.20 6.34
N ALA A 121 -4.54 8.08 7.23
CA ALA A 121 -3.16 8.42 6.89
C ALA A 121 -2.65 7.51 5.76
N SER A 122 -1.95 8.08 4.78
CA SER A 122 -1.32 7.35 3.70
C SER A 122 0.19 7.58 3.71
N LEU A 123 0.94 6.52 3.48
CA LEU A 123 2.39 6.55 3.31
C LEU A 123 2.72 5.99 1.93
N VAL A 124 3.56 6.71 1.19
CA VAL A 124 4.10 6.28 -0.10
C VAL A 124 5.61 6.38 -0.03
N THR A 125 6.29 5.31 -0.40
CA THR A 125 7.76 5.25 -0.46
C THR A 125 8.18 5.07 -1.89
N SER A 126 9.24 5.77 -2.31
CA SER A 126 9.88 5.49 -3.58
C SER A 126 10.51 4.10 -3.51
N LEU A 127 10.39 3.36 -4.62
CA LEU A 127 11.21 2.16 -4.83
C LEU A 127 12.65 2.65 -4.94
N HIS A 128 13.44 2.46 -3.89
CA HIS A 128 14.88 2.64 -3.97
C HIS A 128 15.44 1.36 -4.58
N PRO A 129 16.03 1.40 -5.77
CA PRO A 129 16.72 0.23 -6.30
C PRO A 129 17.80 -0.14 -5.30
N THR A 130 17.76 -1.37 -4.77
CA THR A 130 18.85 -1.92 -3.95
C THR A 130 20.16 -1.96 -4.72
N HIS A 131 20.08 -1.94 -6.06
CA HIS A 131 21.19 -1.83 -6.98
C HIS A 131 20.84 -0.84 -8.09
N SER A 132 21.37 0.38 -8.04
CA SER A 132 21.35 1.29 -9.18
C SER A 132 22.57 1.00 -10.05
N ARG A 133 22.35 0.68 -11.32
CA ARG A 133 23.43 0.49 -12.30
C ARG A 133 23.88 1.86 -12.81
N LEU A 134 25.20 2.03 -12.99
CA LEU A 134 25.74 3.21 -13.65
C LEU A 134 25.31 3.17 -15.12
N LYS A 135 24.61 4.20 -15.58
CA LYS A 135 24.27 4.39 -16.99
C LYS A 135 25.34 5.22 -17.69
N HIS A 136 25.83 6.26 -17.02
CA HIS A 136 26.85 7.15 -17.55
C HIS A 136 27.59 7.88 -16.43
N LEU A 137 28.88 8.09 -16.62
CA LEU A 137 29.78 8.86 -15.79
C LEU A 137 30.44 9.92 -16.67
N GLU A 138 30.43 11.15 -16.19
CA GLU A 138 31.17 12.26 -16.77
C GLU A 138 32.07 12.90 -15.70
N LEU A 139 33.32 13.17 -16.08
CA LEU A 139 34.32 13.83 -15.24
C LEU A 139 34.74 15.13 -15.92
N ILE A 140 34.45 16.25 -15.28
CA ILE A 140 34.68 17.59 -15.83
C ILE A 140 35.73 18.30 -14.98
N ALA A 141 36.90 18.56 -15.56
CA ALA A 141 37.92 19.41 -14.97
C ALA A 141 37.35 20.82 -14.78
N THR A 142 37.49 21.35 -13.57
CA THR A 142 37.07 22.71 -13.25
C THR A 142 38.29 23.62 -13.14
N ARG A 143 38.71 24.00 -11.93
CA ARG A 143 39.90 24.81 -11.71
C ARG A 143 40.92 24.07 -10.84
N GLY A 144 42.19 24.13 -11.23
CA GLY A 144 43.29 23.54 -10.48
C GLY A 144 43.12 22.04 -10.31
N ARG A 145 42.85 21.61 -9.08
CA ARG A 145 42.76 20.19 -8.69
C ARG A 145 41.32 19.69 -8.51
N GLN A 146 40.33 20.50 -8.87
CA GLN A 146 38.92 20.16 -8.67
C GLN A 146 38.31 19.54 -9.93
N VAL A 147 37.56 18.46 -9.74
CA VAL A 147 36.81 17.77 -10.79
C VAL A 147 35.36 17.64 -10.36
N LEU A 148 34.43 18.02 -11.23
CA LEU A 148 33.02 17.70 -11.06
C LEU A 148 32.77 16.31 -11.62
N MET A 149 32.31 15.42 -10.77
CA MET A 149 31.86 14.08 -11.15
C MET A 149 30.33 14.09 -11.27
N VAL A 150 29.83 13.71 -12.44
CA VAL A 150 28.39 13.57 -12.72
C VAL A 150 28.10 12.10 -13.00
N LEU A 151 27.31 11.46 -12.15
CA LEU A 151 26.82 10.09 -12.35
C LEU A 151 25.37 10.14 -12.80
N VAL A 152 25.07 9.46 -13.88
CA VAL A 152 23.72 9.15 -14.33
C VAL A 152 23.49 7.67 -14.07
N LEU A 153 22.47 7.36 -13.26
CA LEU A 153 22.09 5.99 -12.94
C LEU A 153 20.95 5.51 -13.86
N GLU A 154 20.84 4.20 -14.02
CA GLU A 154 19.62 3.60 -14.58
C GLU A 154 18.42 4.02 -13.71
N GLY A 155 17.39 4.61 -14.33
CA GLY A 155 16.28 5.26 -13.62
C GLY A 155 16.29 6.80 -13.68
N GLY A 156 17.34 7.40 -14.25
CA GLY A 156 17.40 8.85 -14.53
C GLY A 156 17.84 9.71 -13.34
N GLU A 157 18.18 9.08 -12.21
CA GLU A 157 18.81 9.76 -11.08
C GLU A 157 20.19 10.29 -11.50
N VAL A 158 20.44 11.57 -11.21
CA VAL A 158 21.73 12.23 -11.45
C VAL A 158 22.35 12.60 -10.11
N ARG A 159 23.58 12.15 -9.86
CA ARG A 159 24.37 12.54 -8.69
C ARG A 159 25.58 13.36 -9.11
N GLN A 160 25.83 14.43 -8.36
CA GLN A 160 26.92 15.36 -8.63
C GLN A 160 27.80 15.48 -7.40
N GLN A 161 29.11 15.36 -7.58
CA GLN A 161 30.07 15.52 -6.49
C GLN A 161 31.34 16.19 -6.98
N VAL A 162 31.83 17.17 -6.23
CA VAL A 162 33.14 17.79 -6.49
C VAL A 162 34.21 16.95 -5.79
N LEU A 163 35.18 16.48 -6.56
CA LEU A 163 36.35 15.74 -6.10
C LEU A 163 37.57 16.66 -6.10
N ALA A 164 38.41 16.56 -5.08
CA ALA A 164 39.71 17.21 -5.02
C ALA A 164 40.81 16.17 -5.28
N LEU A 165 41.56 16.34 -6.35
CA LEU A 165 42.68 15.49 -6.73
C LEU A 165 43.99 15.98 -6.10
N ASN A 166 44.99 15.11 -6.04
CA ASN A 166 46.32 15.46 -5.53
C ASN A 166 47.05 16.44 -6.44
N GLU A 167 46.79 16.36 -7.75
CA GLU A 167 47.39 17.19 -8.79
C GLU A 167 46.36 17.56 -9.88
N PRO A 168 46.58 18.64 -10.64
CA PRO A 168 45.75 18.97 -11.78
C PRO A 168 45.85 17.87 -12.85
N VAL A 169 44.71 17.28 -13.21
CA VAL A 169 44.63 16.26 -14.26
C VAL A 169 44.00 16.87 -15.51
N PRO A 170 44.60 16.72 -16.71
CA PRO A 170 44.01 17.22 -17.95
C PRO A 170 42.65 16.60 -18.25
N GLN A 171 41.74 17.38 -18.83
CA GLN A 171 40.39 16.92 -19.21
C GLN A 171 40.42 15.65 -20.08
N GLU A 172 41.38 15.54 -20.99
CA GLU A 172 41.55 14.38 -21.88
C GLU A 172 41.72 13.07 -21.10
N ARG A 173 42.49 13.09 -20.02
CA ARG A 173 42.70 11.92 -19.16
C ARG A 173 41.45 11.59 -18.36
N LEU A 174 40.73 12.60 -17.87
CA LEU A 174 39.44 12.41 -17.17
C LEU A 174 38.38 11.79 -18.09
N SER A 175 38.29 12.28 -19.34
CA SER A 175 37.40 11.72 -20.36
C SER A 175 37.75 10.27 -20.70
N GLN A 176 39.04 9.93 -20.79
CA GLN A 176 39.46 8.54 -21.01
C GLN A 176 39.04 7.61 -19.87
N VAL A 177 39.21 8.05 -18.61
CA VAL A 177 38.80 7.27 -17.43
C VAL A 177 37.28 7.12 -17.37
N ALA A 178 36.53 8.20 -17.61
CA ALA A 178 35.08 8.17 -17.65
C ALA A 178 34.57 7.18 -18.72
N ASN A 179 35.15 7.21 -19.92
CA ASN A 179 34.81 6.28 -21.01
C ASN A 179 35.18 4.82 -20.72
N TRP A 180 36.19 4.57 -19.89
CA TRP A 180 36.56 3.21 -19.48
C TRP A 180 35.62 2.64 -18.41
N LEU A 181 35.06 3.51 -17.55
CA LEU A 181 34.11 3.14 -16.49
C LEU A 181 32.66 3.02 -16.98
N ASN A 182 32.35 3.64 -18.12
CA ASN A 182 31.07 3.56 -18.82
C ASN A 182 30.93 2.26 -19.62
#